data_AF-A0A1H3G5B3-F1
#
_entry.id   AF-A0A1H3G5B3-F1
#
_cell.length_a   1.000
_cell.length_b   1.000
_cell.length_c   1.000
_cell.angle_alpha   90.00
_cell.angle_beta   90.00
_cell.angle_gamma   90.00
#
_symmetry.space_group_name_H-M   'P 1'
#
loop_
_entity.id
_entity.type
_entity.pdbx_description
1 polymer ?
#
loop_
_entity_poly.entity_id
_entity_poly.type
_entity_poly.pdbx_seq_one_letter_code
_entity_poly.pdbx_strand_id
1 'polypeptide(L)'
;MDTAQQATLGLLEQLSDRLPQRRLAPYRALGEAGETAQLLNEMCKMLVARHTEVTPAEKEALTRLLDTVPTGDYDYLRNRDKTLAAIEVADQPRVVTREDLRKLSADSHTLLERLADRLPPDRLEEYRTLSHVGEWSMLVDLLSASLVTRQIPVSPSERDALAALLNWFRPAAVADLAYIRDRENTLASLNVTDQP
;
A
#
# COMPACT_ATOMS: atom_id res chain seq x y z
N MET A 1 -23.22 17.19 -21.44
CA MET A 1 -22.19 16.83 -20.45
C MET A 1 -20.86 17.36 -20.94
N ASP A 2 -20.09 18.00 -20.08
CA ASP A 2 -18.74 18.49 -20.40
C ASP A 2 -17.82 17.30 -20.70
N THR A 3 -16.93 17.43 -21.69
CA THR A 3 -15.96 16.39 -22.07
C THR A 3 -15.01 16.07 -20.90
N ALA A 4 -14.62 17.06 -20.10
CA ALA A 4 -13.75 16.85 -18.94
C ALA A 4 -14.47 16.07 -17.82
N GLN A 5 -15.76 16.37 -17.60
CA GLN A 5 -16.61 15.67 -16.64
C GLN A 5 -16.75 14.18 -17.02
N GLN A 6 -17.05 13.89 -18.29
CA GLN A 6 -17.19 12.51 -18.77
C GLN A 6 -15.87 11.73 -18.66
N ALA A 7 -14.75 12.36 -19.02
CA ALA A 7 -13.43 11.74 -18.91
C ALA A 7 -13.04 11.44 -17.46
N THR A 8 -13.37 12.35 -16.52
CA THR A 8 -13.08 12.14 -15.09
C THR A 8 -13.90 11.00 -14.51
N LEU A 9 -15.20 10.91 -14.85
CA LEU A 9 -16.05 9.77 -14.47
C LEU A 9 -15.55 8.45 -15.09
N GLY A 10 -15.13 8.47 -16.37
CA GLY A 10 -14.57 7.29 -17.02
C GLY A 10 -13.32 6.76 -16.29
N LEU A 11 -12.42 7.67 -15.90
CA LEU A 11 -11.23 7.32 -15.11
C LEU A 11 -11.60 6.80 -13.71
N LEU A 12 -12.62 7.38 -13.06
CA LEU A 12 -13.12 6.88 -11.78
C LEU A 12 -13.58 5.43 -11.88
N GLU A 13 -14.34 5.08 -12.93
CA GLU A 13 -14.83 3.71 -13.12
C GLU A 13 -13.69 2.72 -13.40
N GLN A 14 -12.68 3.11 -14.18
CA GLN A 14 -11.47 2.31 -14.40
C GLN A 14 -10.71 2.02 -13.10
N LEU A 15 -10.71 2.96 -12.16
CA LEU A 15 -10.03 2.83 -10.87
C LEU A 15 -10.92 2.27 -9.75
N SER A 16 -12.20 1.98 -10.03
CA SER A 16 -13.21 1.72 -9.00
C SER A 16 -12.93 0.47 -8.16
N ASP A 17 -12.28 -0.53 -8.74
CA ASP A 17 -11.86 -1.77 -8.08
C ASP A 17 -10.67 -1.58 -7.12
N ARG A 18 -9.84 -0.57 -7.39
CA ARG A 18 -8.62 -0.24 -6.63
C ARG A 18 -8.83 0.88 -5.60
N LEU A 19 -9.87 1.67 -5.76
CA LEU A 19 -10.23 2.72 -4.82
C LEU A 19 -11.07 2.17 -3.65
N PRO A 20 -11.04 2.82 -2.46
CA PRO A 20 -11.91 2.44 -1.36
C PRO A 20 -13.40 2.49 -1.74
N GLN A 21 -14.06 1.35 -1.66
CA GLN A 21 -15.49 1.19 -2.03
C GLN A 21 -16.41 2.22 -1.36
N ARG A 22 -16.16 2.55 -0.08
CA ARG A 22 -16.92 3.57 0.66
C ARG A 22 -16.83 4.99 0.08
N ARG A 23 -15.84 5.28 -0.77
CA ARG A 23 -15.63 6.58 -1.42
C ARG A 23 -16.26 6.67 -2.80
N LEU A 24 -16.59 5.55 -3.44
CA LEU A 24 -17.07 5.55 -4.82
C LEU A 24 -18.41 6.28 -4.98
N ALA A 25 -19.38 6.04 -4.08
CA ALA A 25 -20.68 6.72 -4.16
C ALA A 25 -20.55 8.25 -4.01
N PRO A 26 -19.82 8.78 -3.00
CA PRO A 26 -19.49 10.21 -2.95
C PRO A 26 -18.78 10.75 -4.21
N TYR A 27 -17.85 9.99 -4.79
CA TYR A 27 -17.11 10.41 -5.98
C TYR A 27 -18.00 10.48 -7.23
N ARG A 28 -18.88 9.49 -7.42
CA ARG A 28 -19.87 9.53 -8.50
C ARG A 28 -20.80 10.73 -8.36
N ALA A 29 -21.27 11.01 -7.13
CA ALA A 29 -22.11 12.18 -6.88
C ALA A 29 -21.42 13.50 -7.22
N LEU A 30 -20.12 13.66 -6.92
CA LEU A 30 -19.34 14.83 -7.35
C LEU A 30 -19.27 14.93 -8.88
N GLY A 31 -18.98 13.82 -9.56
CA GLY A 31 -18.91 13.79 -11.01
C GLY A 31 -20.26 14.09 -11.68
N GLU A 32 -21.36 13.57 -11.15
CA GLU A 32 -22.73 13.84 -11.62
C GLU A 32 -23.14 15.30 -11.39
N ALA A 33 -22.72 15.90 -10.28
CA ALA A 33 -22.94 17.31 -9.97
C ALA A 33 -22.08 18.28 -10.81
N GLY A 34 -21.11 17.76 -11.58
CA GLY A 34 -20.21 18.57 -12.40
C GLY A 34 -19.00 19.12 -11.63
N GLU A 35 -18.79 18.70 -10.38
CA GLU A 35 -17.69 19.10 -9.49
C GLU A 35 -16.37 18.41 -9.88
N THR A 36 -15.98 18.59 -11.14
CA THR A 36 -14.91 17.84 -11.82
C THR A 36 -13.55 18.07 -11.16
N ALA A 37 -13.23 19.32 -10.78
CA ALA A 37 -11.98 19.65 -10.09
C ALA A 37 -11.90 19.00 -8.70
N GLN A 38 -13.00 19.02 -7.95
CA GLN A 38 -13.05 18.39 -6.64
C GLN A 38 -12.89 16.88 -6.73
N LEU A 39 -13.60 16.24 -7.66
CA LEU A 39 -13.50 14.81 -7.90
C LEU A 39 -12.07 14.42 -8.28
N LEU A 40 -11.48 15.11 -9.26
CA LEU A 40 -10.13 14.83 -9.73
C LEU A 40 -9.09 15.01 -8.60
N ASN A 41 -9.23 16.05 -7.78
CA ASN A 41 -8.37 16.27 -6.62
C ASN A 41 -8.48 15.12 -5.59
N GLU A 42 -9.70 14.69 -5.25
CA GLU A 42 -9.90 13.59 -4.31
C GLU A 42 -9.41 12.25 -4.84
N MET A 43 -9.54 12.01 -6.15
CA MET A 43 -8.93 10.85 -6.81
C MET A 43 -7.41 10.90 -6.70
N CYS A 44 -6.76 12.02 -7.08
CA CYS A 44 -5.31 12.18 -6.97
C CYS A 44 -4.81 11.97 -5.54
N LYS A 45 -5.52 12.55 -4.57
CA LYS A 45 -5.24 12.39 -3.15
C LYS A 45 -5.29 10.92 -2.73
N MET A 46 -6.28 10.15 -3.17
CA MET A 46 -6.36 8.73 -2.85
C MET A 46 -5.27 7.91 -3.53
N LEU A 47 -4.97 8.19 -4.79
CA LEU A 47 -3.91 7.49 -5.52
C LEU A 47 -2.56 7.68 -4.84
N VAL A 48 -2.23 8.91 -4.45
CA VAL A 48 -0.98 9.24 -3.74
C VAL A 48 -0.98 8.67 -2.32
N ALA A 49 -2.01 8.97 -1.51
CA ALA A 49 -2.00 8.60 -0.10
C ALA A 49 -2.08 7.09 0.15
N ARG A 50 -2.56 6.31 -0.82
CA ARG A 50 -2.68 4.85 -0.72
C ARG A 50 -1.72 4.11 -1.62
N HIS A 51 -0.84 4.80 -2.33
CA HIS A 51 0.08 4.18 -3.27
C HIS A 51 -0.65 3.26 -4.25
N THR A 52 -1.81 3.74 -4.73
CA THR A 52 -2.62 2.97 -5.68
C THR A 52 -1.97 3.07 -7.05
N GLU A 53 -1.46 1.92 -7.50
CA GLU A 53 -0.87 1.77 -8.82
C GLU A 53 -1.91 2.08 -9.92
N VAL A 54 -1.48 2.82 -10.93
CA VAL A 54 -2.23 3.05 -12.16
C VAL A 54 -1.49 2.46 -13.36
N THR A 55 -2.21 2.14 -14.43
CA THR A 55 -1.58 1.77 -15.69
C THR A 55 -0.94 2.99 -16.36
N PRO A 56 0.00 2.81 -17.30
CA PRO A 56 0.52 3.92 -18.11
C PRO A 56 -0.59 4.73 -18.81
N ALA A 57 -1.62 4.04 -19.33
CA ALA A 57 -2.76 4.67 -20.01
C ALA A 57 -3.63 5.50 -19.04
N GLU A 58 -3.86 5.00 -17.83
CA GLU A 58 -4.56 5.74 -16.78
C GLU A 58 -3.78 6.98 -16.34
N LYS A 59 -2.44 6.88 -16.22
CA LYS A 59 -1.58 8.03 -15.90
C LYS A 59 -1.62 9.08 -17.01
N GLU A 60 -1.62 8.66 -18.28
CA GLU A 60 -1.78 9.57 -19.40
C GLU A 60 -3.14 10.26 -19.39
N ALA A 61 -4.23 9.51 -19.14
CA ALA A 61 -5.57 10.08 -18.99
C ALA A 61 -5.64 11.09 -17.84
N LEU A 62 -5.06 10.76 -16.68
CA LEU A 62 -4.98 11.66 -15.54
C LEU A 62 -4.18 12.92 -15.87
N THR A 63 -3.05 12.79 -16.56
CA THR A 63 -2.21 13.91 -16.99
C THR A 63 -3.01 14.89 -17.86
N ARG A 64 -3.74 14.37 -18.86
CA ARG A 64 -4.62 15.20 -19.70
C ARG A 64 -5.73 15.90 -18.92
N LEU A 65 -6.31 15.23 -17.92
CA LEU A 65 -7.33 15.84 -17.07
C LEU A 65 -6.74 16.96 -16.20
N LEU A 66 -5.55 16.76 -15.64
CA LEU A 66 -4.85 17.78 -14.86
C LEU A 66 -4.46 19.01 -15.70
N ASP A 67 -4.24 18.84 -17.01
CA ASP A 67 -3.95 19.94 -17.94
C ASP A 67 -5.18 20.77 -18.33
N THR A 68 -6.37 20.20 -18.20
CA THR A 68 -7.62 20.78 -18.74
C THR A 68 -8.55 21.28 -17.65
N VAL A 69 -8.56 20.65 -16.49
CA VAL A 69 -9.45 21.00 -15.39
C VAL A 69 -8.89 22.18 -14.59
N PRO A 70 -9.68 23.25 -14.35
CA PRO A 70 -9.22 24.39 -13.54
C PRO A 70 -8.78 23.96 -12.14
N THR A 71 -7.61 24.42 -11.71
CA THR A 71 -7.01 23.97 -10.44
C THR A 71 -7.76 24.44 -9.20
N GLY A 72 -8.37 25.64 -9.24
CA GLY A 72 -8.97 26.28 -8.07
C GLY A 72 -7.99 26.31 -6.87
N ASP A 73 -8.53 26.07 -5.67
CA ASP A 73 -7.78 25.94 -4.42
C ASP A 73 -7.39 24.48 -4.09
N TYR A 74 -7.43 23.58 -5.07
CA TYR A 74 -7.16 22.16 -4.86
C TYR A 74 -5.66 21.86 -4.91
N ASP A 75 -5.09 21.47 -3.77
CA ASP A 75 -3.66 21.25 -3.59
C ASP A 75 -3.05 20.27 -4.60
N TYR A 76 -3.71 19.14 -4.88
CA TYR A 76 -3.14 18.13 -5.79
C TYR A 76 -3.16 18.58 -7.24
N LEU A 77 -4.13 19.44 -7.63
CA LEU A 77 -4.18 20.03 -8.96
C LEU A 77 -3.13 21.13 -9.11
N ARG A 78 -3.02 22.02 -8.10
CA ARG A 78 -2.01 23.09 -8.07
C ARG A 78 -0.58 22.56 -8.10
N ASN A 79 -0.34 21.39 -7.50
CA ASN A 79 0.95 20.73 -7.44
C ASN A 79 1.06 19.59 -8.48
N ARG A 80 0.46 19.76 -9.66
CA ARG A 80 0.38 18.75 -10.74
C ARG A 80 1.62 17.89 -10.90
N ASP A 81 2.79 18.49 -11.13
CA ASP A 81 4.00 17.73 -11.44
C ASP A 81 4.45 16.87 -10.26
N LYS A 82 4.33 17.39 -9.03
CA LYS A 82 4.60 16.65 -7.80
C LYS A 82 3.58 15.52 -7.61
N THR A 83 2.30 15.77 -7.87
CA THR A 83 1.24 14.77 -7.83
C THR A 83 1.52 13.64 -8.81
N LEU A 84 1.81 13.96 -10.07
CA LEU A 84 2.11 12.97 -11.11
C LEU A 84 3.40 12.18 -10.82
N ALA A 85 4.41 12.82 -10.24
CA ALA A 85 5.65 12.15 -9.82
C ALA A 85 5.41 11.15 -8.67
N ALA A 86 4.46 11.46 -7.78
CA ALA A 86 4.11 10.61 -6.64
C ALA A 86 3.18 9.43 -6.99
N ILE A 87 2.54 9.45 -8.17
CA ILE A 87 1.65 8.37 -8.60
C ILE A 87 2.46 7.20 -9.18
N GLU A 88 2.30 6.04 -8.56
CA GLU A 88 2.92 4.77 -8.94
C GLU A 88 2.31 4.21 -10.22
N VAL A 89 3.18 3.71 -11.10
CA VAL A 89 2.79 3.12 -12.38
C VAL A 89 3.22 1.66 -12.39
N ALA A 90 2.29 0.79 -12.74
CA ALA A 90 2.56 -0.61 -12.99
C ALA A 90 1.84 -1.05 -14.26
N ASP A 91 2.45 -1.95 -15.04
CA ASP A 91 1.81 -2.56 -16.20
C ASP A 91 0.56 -3.37 -15.80
N GLN A 92 0.60 -3.95 -14.60
CA GLN A 92 -0.50 -4.70 -13.99
C GLN A 92 -0.71 -4.21 -12.56
N PRO A 93 -1.52 -3.14 -12.37
CA PRO A 93 -1.84 -2.62 -11.05
C PRO A 93 -2.47 -3.69 -10.17
N ARG A 94 -1.98 -3.78 -8.95
CA ARG A 94 -2.48 -4.75 -7.99
C ARG A 94 -3.84 -4.34 -7.44
N VAL A 95 -4.84 -5.19 -7.64
CA VAL A 95 -6.12 -5.10 -6.90
C VAL A 95 -5.93 -5.83 -5.57
N VAL A 96 -6.04 -5.11 -4.45
CA VAL A 96 -5.99 -5.71 -3.11
C VAL A 96 -7.40 -6.08 -2.68
N THR A 97 -7.69 -7.38 -2.66
CA THR A 97 -9.01 -7.90 -2.30
C THR A 97 -9.15 -8.10 -0.78
N ARG A 98 -10.38 -8.37 -0.33
CA ARG A 98 -10.61 -8.77 1.08
C ARG A 98 -9.94 -10.09 1.42
N GLU A 99 -9.83 -11.00 0.45
CA GLU A 99 -9.16 -12.28 0.62
C GLU A 99 -7.66 -12.10 0.78
N ASP A 100 -7.06 -11.20 -0.03
CA ASP A 100 -5.66 -10.80 0.10
C ASP A 100 -5.34 -10.27 1.50
N LEU A 101 -6.19 -9.40 2.05
CA LEU A 101 -6.01 -8.87 3.41
C LEU A 101 -6.19 -9.94 4.49
N ARG A 102 -7.14 -10.87 4.30
CA ARG A 102 -7.30 -12.03 5.22
C ARG A 102 -6.07 -12.92 5.18
N LYS A 103 -5.50 -13.15 4.00
CA LYS A 103 -4.28 -13.93 3.83
C LYS A 103 -3.08 -13.24 4.50
N LEU A 104 -2.89 -11.94 4.28
CA LEU A 104 -1.84 -11.17 4.97
C LEU A 104 -1.98 -11.26 6.50
N SER A 105 -3.20 -11.11 7.01
CA SER A 105 -3.49 -11.24 8.44
C SER A 105 -3.12 -12.63 8.97
N ALA A 106 -3.57 -13.69 8.29
CA ALA A 106 -3.31 -15.07 8.70
C ALA A 106 -1.82 -15.43 8.60
N ASP A 107 -1.15 -15.07 7.51
CA ASP A 107 0.25 -15.40 7.26
C ASP A 107 1.18 -14.67 8.25
N SER A 108 0.93 -13.37 8.51
CA SER A 108 1.71 -12.58 9.47
C SER A 108 1.53 -13.08 10.91
N HIS A 109 0.29 -13.39 11.31
CA HIS A 109 0.01 -13.99 12.61
C HIS A 109 0.64 -15.38 12.77
N THR A 110 0.54 -16.23 11.74
CA THR A 110 1.11 -17.57 11.76
C THR A 110 2.63 -17.54 11.92
N LEU A 111 3.32 -16.64 11.21
CA LEU A 111 4.76 -16.48 11.37
C LEU A 111 5.13 -15.98 12.77
N LEU A 112 4.39 -15.02 13.31
CA LEU A 112 4.61 -14.51 14.67
C LEU A 112 4.52 -15.64 15.70
N GLU A 113 3.48 -16.47 15.64
CA GLU A 113 3.27 -17.53 16.62
C GLU A 113 4.31 -18.66 16.49
N ARG A 114 4.83 -18.93 15.29
CA ARG A 114 5.98 -19.86 15.12
C ARG A 114 7.23 -19.36 15.84
N LEU A 115 7.43 -18.04 15.88
CA LEU A 115 8.59 -17.40 16.49
C LEU A 115 8.39 -17.06 17.98
N ALA A 116 7.19 -17.29 18.53
CA ALA A 116 6.79 -16.81 19.86
C ALA A 116 7.77 -17.19 20.98
N ASP A 117 8.19 -18.45 21.02
CA ASP A 117 9.07 -18.97 22.09
C ASP A 117 10.51 -18.41 22.03
N ARG A 118 10.89 -17.82 20.88
CA ARG A 118 12.22 -17.22 20.65
C ARG A 118 12.22 -15.70 20.79
N LEU A 119 11.04 -15.09 20.93
CA LEU A 119 10.89 -13.65 21.03
C LEU A 119 10.90 -13.20 22.50
N PRO A 120 11.41 -11.98 22.79
CA PRO A 120 11.25 -11.38 24.10
C PRO A 120 9.75 -11.22 24.44
N PRO A 121 9.30 -11.55 25.67
CA PRO A 121 7.89 -11.51 26.04
C PRO A 121 7.20 -10.18 25.76
N ASP A 122 7.83 -9.07 26.15
CA ASP A 122 7.29 -7.71 25.94
C ASP A 122 7.11 -7.38 24.45
N ARG A 123 8.01 -7.88 23.59
CA ARG A 123 7.92 -7.70 22.14
C ARG A 123 6.84 -8.57 21.53
N LEU A 124 6.71 -9.81 22.00
CA LEU A 124 5.66 -10.71 21.55
C LEU A 124 4.27 -10.14 21.86
N GLU A 125 4.07 -9.53 23.03
CA GLU A 125 2.79 -8.88 23.39
C GLU A 125 2.49 -7.68 22.48
N GLU A 126 3.48 -6.82 22.23
CA GLU A 126 3.37 -5.71 21.28
C GLU A 126 3.00 -6.21 19.88
N TYR A 127 3.66 -7.26 19.39
CA TYR A 127 3.43 -7.81 18.06
C TYR A 127 2.04 -8.44 17.92
N ARG A 128 1.57 -9.15 18.96
CA ARG A 128 0.20 -9.67 18.99
C ARG A 128 -0.83 -8.55 18.96
N THR A 129 -0.55 -7.42 19.63
CA THR A 129 -1.41 -6.24 19.59
C THR A 129 -1.51 -5.69 18.18
N LEU A 130 -0.37 -5.46 17.51
CA LEU A 130 -0.32 -4.98 16.11
C LEU A 130 -1.05 -5.94 15.15
N SER A 131 -0.84 -7.25 15.32
CA SER A 131 -1.55 -8.28 14.57
C SER A 131 -3.06 -8.19 14.74
N HIS A 132 -3.53 -7.95 15.97
CA HIS A 132 -4.95 -7.89 16.30
C HIS A 132 -5.63 -6.65 15.73
N VAL A 133 -4.98 -5.48 15.81
CA VAL A 133 -5.55 -4.22 15.32
C VAL A 133 -5.37 -4.01 13.80
N GLY A 134 -4.64 -4.90 13.13
CA GLY A 134 -4.45 -4.87 11.67
C GLY A 134 -3.28 -4.00 11.20
N GLU A 135 -2.35 -3.65 12.09
CA GLU A 135 -1.13 -2.89 11.77
C GLU A 135 -0.03 -3.82 11.24
N TRP A 136 -0.33 -4.54 10.16
CA TRP A 136 0.52 -5.63 9.67
C TRP A 136 1.87 -5.17 9.10
N SER A 137 1.94 -3.98 8.50
CA SER A 137 3.22 -3.42 8.03
C SER A 137 4.15 -3.14 9.20
N MET A 138 3.64 -2.49 10.25
CA MET A 138 4.41 -2.23 11.47
C MET A 138 4.83 -3.53 12.16
N LEU A 139 3.92 -4.50 12.26
CA LEU A 139 4.22 -5.83 12.79
C LEU A 139 5.39 -6.49 12.04
N VAL A 140 5.32 -6.56 10.70
CA VAL A 140 6.34 -7.23 9.89
C VAL A 140 7.68 -6.50 9.96
N ASP A 141 7.69 -5.17 9.99
CA ASP A 141 8.91 -4.39 10.12
C ASP A 141 9.59 -4.61 11.48
N LEU A 142 8.84 -4.51 12.58
CA LEU A 142 9.38 -4.71 13.93
C LEU A 142 9.80 -6.16 14.19
N LEU A 143 9.05 -7.13 13.67
CA LEU A 143 9.45 -8.54 13.71
C LEU A 143 10.79 -8.74 13.00
N SER A 144 10.93 -8.20 11.78
CA SER A 144 12.18 -8.25 11.02
C SER A 144 13.34 -7.60 11.78
N ALA A 145 13.08 -6.45 12.42
CA ALA A 145 14.05 -5.77 13.26
C ALA A 145 14.52 -6.66 14.42
N SER A 146 13.60 -7.32 15.12
CA SER A 146 13.95 -8.24 16.21
C SER A 146 14.78 -9.43 15.72
N LEU A 147 14.40 -10.03 14.59
CA LEU A 147 15.13 -11.17 14.02
C LEU A 147 16.57 -10.80 13.65
N VAL A 148 16.75 -9.66 12.98
CA VAL A 148 18.08 -9.18 12.54
C VAL A 148 18.92 -8.70 13.73
N THR A 149 18.39 -7.81 14.56
CA THR A 149 19.19 -7.17 15.61
C THR A 149 19.59 -8.11 16.75
N ARG A 150 18.74 -9.11 17.04
CA ARG A 150 18.99 -10.09 18.10
C ARG A 150 19.55 -11.40 17.57
N GLN A 151 19.72 -11.52 16.25
CA GLN A 151 20.19 -12.74 15.58
C GLN A 151 19.37 -13.98 15.99
N ILE A 152 18.04 -13.80 16.09
CA ILE A 152 17.14 -14.89 16.46
C ILE A 152 17.22 -15.97 15.37
N PRO A 153 17.50 -17.23 15.73
CA PRO A 153 17.55 -18.32 14.76
C PRO A 153 16.20 -18.49 14.03
N VAL A 154 16.26 -18.58 12.71
CA VAL A 154 15.10 -18.87 11.86
C VAL A 154 15.38 -20.06 10.94
N SER A 155 14.37 -20.89 10.72
CA SER A 155 14.46 -21.94 9.69
C SER A 155 14.42 -21.33 8.28
N PRO A 156 14.88 -22.05 7.25
CA PRO A 156 14.65 -21.68 5.85
C PRO A 156 13.18 -21.40 5.55
N SER A 157 12.26 -22.21 6.10
CA SER A 157 10.82 -22.05 5.89
C SER A 157 10.25 -20.76 6.52
N GLU A 158 10.80 -20.32 7.65
CA GLU A 158 10.41 -19.06 8.30
C GLU A 158 10.99 -17.86 7.57
N ARG A 159 12.23 -17.98 7.08
CA ARG A 159 12.85 -16.97 6.22
C ARG A 159 12.03 -16.78 4.93
N ASP A 160 11.57 -17.85 4.31
CA ASP A 160 10.75 -17.77 3.10
C ASP A 160 9.35 -17.21 3.37
N ALA A 161 8.74 -17.56 4.51
CA ALA A 161 7.48 -16.95 4.95
C ALA A 161 7.64 -15.43 5.20
N LEU A 162 8.74 -15.02 5.83
CA LEU A 162 9.06 -13.60 6.01
C LEU A 162 9.29 -12.92 4.66
N ALA A 163 10.03 -13.55 3.74
CA ALA A 163 10.25 -13.01 2.40
C ALA A 163 8.94 -12.78 1.64
N ALA A 164 7.98 -13.71 1.75
CA ALA A 164 6.65 -13.55 1.16
C ALA A 164 5.90 -12.34 1.76
N LEU A 165 5.97 -12.13 3.08
CA LEU A 165 5.38 -10.98 3.76
C LEU A 165 6.06 -9.67 3.37
N LEU A 166 7.39 -9.62 3.34
CA LEU A 166 8.15 -8.42 2.93
C LEU A 166 7.82 -8.02 1.48
N ASN A 167 7.68 -9.00 0.59
CA ASN A 167 7.32 -8.78 -0.81
C ASN A 167 5.87 -8.35 -1.02
N TRP A 168 5.01 -8.58 -0.02
CA TRP A 168 3.64 -8.10 -0.06
C TRP A 168 3.56 -6.57 -0.07
N PHE A 169 4.41 -5.94 0.73
CA PHE A 169 4.44 -4.49 0.87
C PHE A 169 5.23 -3.85 -0.28
N ARG A 170 4.70 -2.74 -0.79
CA ARG A 170 5.40 -1.93 -1.78
C ARG A 170 6.39 -1.01 -1.07
N PRO A 171 7.67 -0.93 -1.50
CA PRO A 171 8.68 -0.09 -0.83
C PRO A 171 8.25 1.37 -0.68
N ALA A 172 7.55 1.92 -1.66
CA ALA A 172 7.09 3.31 -1.64
C ALA A 172 5.97 3.54 -0.61
N ALA A 173 5.10 2.55 -0.36
CA ALA A 173 4.02 2.62 0.61
C ALA A 173 4.47 2.47 2.07
N VAL A 174 5.73 2.10 2.28
CA VAL A 174 6.34 1.79 3.58
C VAL A 174 7.72 2.41 3.69
N ALA A 175 7.90 3.59 3.07
CA ALA A 175 9.21 4.22 2.91
C ALA A 175 9.90 4.54 4.26
N ASP A 176 9.13 4.67 5.34
CA ASP A 176 9.58 4.87 6.71
C ASP A 176 9.91 3.55 7.46
N LEU A 177 9.44 2.41 6.95
CA LEU A 177 9.67 1.08 7.53
C LEU A 177 10.95 0.47 6.94
N ALA A 178 12.06 0.63 7.68
CA ALA A 178 13.40 0.39 7.18
C ALA A 178 13.63 -1.06 6.71
N TYR A 179 13.13 -2.06 7.44
CA TYR A 179 13.39 -3.47 7.15
C TYR A 179 12.52 -3.97 5.99
N ILE A 180 11.32 -3.40 5.81
CA ILE A 180 10.47 -3.67 4.64
C ILE A 180 11.03 -2.99 3.38
N ARG A 181 11.46 -1.73 3.52
CA ARG A 181 12.08 -0.96 2.42
C ARG A 181 13.35 -1.64 1.92
N ASP A 182 14.21 -2.08 2.84
CA ASP A 182 15.48 -2.75 2.53
C ASP A 182 15.40 -4.27 2.71
N ARG A 183 14.37 -4.88 2.11
CA ARG A 183 14.06 -6.32 2.28
C ARG A 183 15.20 -7.24 1.90
N GLU A 184 16.00 -6.89 0.90
CA GLU A 184 17.10 -7.73 0.42
C GLU A 184 18.19 -7.83 1.49
N ASN A 185 18.61 -6.69 2.06
CA ASN A 185 19.57 -6.68 3.16
C ASN A 185 18.97 -7.27 4.44
N THR A 186 17.68 -7.02 4.72
CA THR A 186 16.97 -7.66 5.84
C THR A 186 17.06 -9.18 5.74
N LEU A 187 16.70 -9.77 4.60
CA LEU A 187 16.73 -11.22 4.40
C LEU A 187 18.15 -11.79 4.42
N ALA A 188 19.14 -11.04 3.91
CA ALA A 188 20.55 -11.44 3.94
C ALA A 188 21.16 -11.42 5.36
N SER A 189 20.60 -10.60 6.26
CA SER A 189 21.08 -10.42 7.64
C SER A 189 20.46 -11.39 8.65
N LEU A 190 19.59 -12.30 8.21
CA LEU A 190 18.94 -13.28 9.07
C LEU A 190 19.89 -14.41 9.48
N ASN A 191 19.78 -14.84 10.74
CA ASN A 191 20.44 -16.03 11.25
C ASN A 191 19.67 -17.29 10.82
N VAL A 192 19.90 -17.77 9.60
CA VAL A 192 19.22 -18.95 9.05
C VAL A 192 19.94 -20.23 9.48
N THR A 193 19.22 -21.15 10.12
CA THR A 193 19.73 -22.45 10.59
C THR A 193 18.71 -23.57 10.35
N ASP A 194 19.18 -24.80 10.11
CA ASP A 194 18.32 -25.98 9.95
C ASP A 194 17.68 -26.44 11.26
N GLN A 195 18.21 -25.99 12.41
CA GLN A 195 17.69 -26.24 13.75
C GLN A 195 17.58 -24.92 14.53
N PRO A 196 16.50 -24.17 14.32
CA PRO A 196 16.28 -22.88 14.99
C PRO A 196 15.69 -23.00 16.40
#